data_AF-A0A352UDE6-F1
#
_entry.id   AF-A0A352UDE6-F1
#
_cell.length_a   1.000
_cell.length_b   1.000
_cell.length_c   1.000
_cell.angle_alpha   90.00
_cell.angle_beta   90.00
_cell.angle_gamma   90.00
#
_symmetry.space_group_name_H-M   'P 1'
#
loop_
_entity.id
_entity.type
_entity.pdbx_description
1 polymer ?
#
loop_
_entity_poly.entity_id
_entity_poly.type
_entity_poly.pdbx_seq_one_letter_code
_entity_poly.pdbx_strand_id
1 'polypeptide(L)' 'TMYFPLIVDEALMIEPTETESKETLDYFIEVMKTIAQEAVDDPDLLHNAPHNTPNTRVDEARAARRPNLRWRRES' A
#
# COMPACT_ATOMS: atom_id res chain seq x y z
N THR A 1 -2.57 -8.26 -2.27
CA THR A 1 -1.37 -7.57 -2.84
C THR A 1 -1.48 -7.52 -4.34
N MET A 2 -0.96 -6.46 -4.96
CA MET A 2 -0.98 -6.28 -6.41
C MET A 2 0.46 -6.26 -6.92
N TYR A 3 0.81 -7.23 -7.76
CA TYR A 3 2.10 -7.33 -8.43
C TYR A 3 1.87 -7.16 -9.93
N PHE A 4 2.47 -6.13 -10.51
CA PHE A 4 2.39 -5.90 -11.94
C PHE A 4 3.66 -5.17 -12.41
N PRO A 5 4.26 -5.56 -13.55
CA PRO A 5 3.87 -6.68 -14.42
C PRO A 5 4.17 -8.05 -13.78
N LEU A 6 3.40 -9.07 -14.14
CA LEU A 6 3.49 -10.42 -13.54
C LEU A 6 4.80 -11.18 -13.84
N ILE A 7 5.65 -10.64 -14.73
CA ILE A 7 6.90 -11.26 -15.16
C ILE A 7 8.11 -10.81 -14.33
N VAL A 8 7.91 -9.96 -13.33
CA VAL A 8 8.94 -9.49 -12.41
C VAL A 8 8.44 -9.77 -10.98
N ASP A 9 9.22 -10.52 -10.22
CA ASP A 9 8.86 -10.88 -8.84
C ASP A 9 8.81 -9.64 -7.95
N GLU A 10 7.79 -9.57 -7.09
CA GLU A 10 7.55 -8.48 -6.14
C GLU A 10 7.57 -7.06 -6.77
N ALA A 11 7.16 -6.95 -8.04
CA ALA A 11 7.26 -5.72 -8.80
C ALA A 11 6.43 -4.55 -8.26
N LEU A 12 7.03 -3.37 -8.29
CA LEU A 12 6.36 -2.08 -8.12
C LEU A 12 6.42 -1.31 -9.46
N MET A 13 5.27 -1.07 -10.08
CA MET A 13 5.16 -0.23 -11.28
C MET A 13 4.83 1.21 -10.86
N ILE A 14 5.70 2.16 -11.21
CA ILE A 14 5.58 3.58 -10.83
C ILE A 14 5.35 4.42 -12.08
N GLU A 15 4.28 5.22 -12.08
CA GLU A 15 3.95 6.17 -13.15
C GLU A 15 3.75 7.57 -12.54
N PRO A 16 4.76 8.46 -12.61
CA PRO A 16 4.65 9.80 -12.03
C PRO A 16 3.77 10.75 -12.87
N THR A 17 3.57 10.48 -14.16
CA THR A 17 2.97 11.41 -15.14
C THR A 17 3.77 12.72 -15.31
N GLU A 18 3.37 13.56 -16.24
CA GLU A 18 4.09 14.79 -16.63
C GLU A 18 3.82 16.00 -15.74
N THR A 19 2.73 15.98 -14.96
CA THR A 19 2.33 17.14 -14.14
C THR A 19 3.06 17.23 -12.80
N GLU A 20 3.75 16.17 -12.40
CA GLU A 20 4.48 16.14 -11.13
C GLU A 20 5.75 16.99 -11.18
N SER A 21 5.98 17.74 -10.11
CA SER A 21 7.18 18.58 -9.98
C SER A 21 8.40 17.72 -9.63
N LYS A 22 9.59 18.22 -9.95
CA LYS A 22 10.85 17.57 -9.52
C LYS A 22 10.89 17.38 -8.00
N GLU A 23 10.42 18.36 -7.25
CA GLU A 23 10.44 18.33 -5.77
C GLU A 23 9.57 17.18 -5.23
N THR A 24 8.39 16.95 -5.82
CA THR A 24 7.54 15.81 -5.46
C THR A 24 8.23 14.48 -5.76
N LEU A 25 8.90 14.36 -6.91
CA LEU A 25 9.62 13.13 -7.29
C LEU A 25 10.82 12.87 -6.38
N ASP A 26 11.59 13.90 -6.06
CA ASP A 26 12.71 13.80 -5.12
C ASP A 26 12.21 13.34 -3.75
N TYR A 27 11.11 13.92 -3.26
CA TYR A 27 10.49 13.52 -2.00
C TYR A 27 10.03 12.06 -2.02
N PHE A 28 9.37 11.61 -3.10
CA PHE A 28 8.97 10.22 -3.26
C PHE A 28 10.18 9.27 -3.21
N ILE A 29 11.28 9.61 -3.89
CA ILE A 29 12.52 8.82 -3.89
C ILE A 29 13.09 8.70 -2.46
N GLU A 30 13.15 9.80 -1.71
CA GLU A 30 13.67 9.78 -0.33
C GLU A 30 12.79 8.94 0.61
N VAL A 31 11.47 9.02 0.46
CA VAL A 31 10.53 8.16 1.21
C VAL A 31 10.75 6.69 0.84
N MET A 32 10.90 6.34 -0.44
CA MET A 32 11.14 4.96 -0.87
C MET A 32 12.47 4.40 -0.33
N LYS A 33 13.54 5.22 -0.26
CA LYS A 33 14.80 4.83 0.38
C LYS A 33 14.62 4.56 1.87
N THR A 34 13.83 5.40 2.53
CA THR A 34 13.52 5.23 3.96
C THR A 34 12.78 3.91 4.19
N ILE A 35 11.73 3.64 3.40
CA ILE A 35 10.99 2.36 3.48
C ILE A 35 11.89 1.16 3.22
N ALA A 36 12.81 1.26 2.25
CA ALA A 36 13.78 0.19 1.98
C ALA A 36 14.71 -0.08 3.17
N GLN A 37 15.12 0.97 3.89
CA GLN A 37 15.91 0.85 5.10
C GLN A 37 15.10 0.26 6.26
N GLU A 38 13.88 0.74 6.48
CA GLU A 38 12.94 0.20 7.49
C GLU A 38 12.65 -1.29 7.24
N ALA A 39 12.55 -1.72 5.99
CA ALA A 39 12.35 -3.13 5.65
C ALA A 39 13.51 -4.04 6.08
N VAL A 40 14.72 -3.49 6.25
CA VAL A 40 15.90 -4.20 6.72
C VAL A 40 16.02 -4.10 8.24
N ASP A 41 15.81 -2.90 8.79
CA ASP A 41 16.10 -2.62 10.20
C ASP A 41 14.94 -2.99 11.13
N ASP A 42 13.68 -2.78 10.71
CA ASP A 42 12.47 -3.05 11.47
C ASP A 42 11.31 -3.50 10.55
N PRO A 43 11.31 -4.76 10.07
CA PRO A 43 10.28 -5.26 9.17
C PRO A 43 8.87 -5.26 9.79
N ASP A 44 8.77 -5.39 11.12
CA ASP A 44 7.49 -5.45 11.83
C ASP A 44 6.73 -4.12 11.74
N LEU A 45 7.45 -3.00 11.65
CA LEU A 45 6.87 -1.69 11.38
C LEU A 45 6.06 -1.70 10.08
N LEU A 46 6.59 -2.32 9.02
CA LEU A 46 5.97 -2.38 7.69
C LEU A 46 4.88 -3.45 7.61
N HIS A 47 5.07 -4.60 8.27
CA HIS A 47 4.05 -5.66 8.29
C HIS A 47 2.76 -5.22 8.98
N ASN A 48 2.86 -4.39 10.01
CA ASN A 48 1.73 -3.86 10.78
C ASN A 48 1.18 -2.53 10.24
N ALA A 49 1.80 -1.95 9.21
CA ALA A 49 1.29 -0.75 8.56
C ALA A 49 -0.10 -0.99 7.91
N PRO A 50 -0.95 0.05 7.79
CA PRO A 50 -0.72 1.44 8.18
C PRO A 50 -1.08 1.76 9.65
N HIS A 51 -0.39 2.75 10.24
CA HIS A 51 -0.51 3.12 11.67
C HIS A 51 -1.42 4.33 11.95
N ASN A 52 -1.47 5.29 11.02
CA ASN A 52 -2.11 6.60 11.25
C ASN A 52 -3.34 6.85 10.36
N THR A 53 -3.73 5.89 9.53
CA THR A 53 -4.92 6.00 8.68
C THR A 53 -6.19 5.68 9.48
N PRO A 54 -7.37 6.22 9.08
CA PRO A 54 -8.63 5.97 9.81
C PRO A 54 -9.00 4.49 9.96
N ASN A 55 -8.51 3.64 9.05
CA ASN A 55 -8.66 2.19 9.09
C ASN A 55 -7.28 1.53 8.94
N THR A 56 -7.13 0.31 9.46
CA THR A 56 -5.94 -0.54 9.29
C THR A 56 -6.11 -1.51 8.11
N ARG A 57 -5.20 -2.49 7.98
CA ARG A 57 -5.27 -3.52 6.92
C ARG A 57 -6.59 -4.30 7.01
N VAL A 58 -7.35 -4.27 5.91
CA VAL A 58 -8.65 -4.95 5.80
C VAL A 58 -8.47 -6.45 5.61
N ASP A 59 -9.37 -7.25 6.19
CA ASP A 59 -9.43 -8.69 5.97
C ASP A 59 -10.08 -9.00 4.61
N GLU A 60 -9.28 -8.95 3.55
CA GLU A 60 -9.67 -9.24 2.18
C GLU A 60 -10.22 -10.68 2.02
N ALA A 61 -9.65 -11.65 2.74
CA ALA A 61 -10.06 -13.04 2.67
C ALA A 61 -11.48 -13.24 3.22
N ARG A 62 -11.79 -12.62 4.36
CA ARG A 62 -13.15 -12.62 4.91
C ARG A 62 -14.11 -11.86 4.01
N ALA A 63 -13.71 -10.70 3.49
CA ALA A 63 -14.56 -9.91 2.59
C ALA A 63 -14.94 -10.71 1.34
N ALA A 64 -14.00 -11.45 0.75
CA ALA A 64 -14.24 -12.31 -0.41
C ALA A 64 -15.10 -13.54 -0.08
N ARG A 65 -14.88 -14.19 1.07
CA ARG A 65 -15.60 -15.41 1.48
C ARG A 65 -16.98 -15.14 2.09
N ARG A 66 -17.20 -13.96 2.67
CA ARG A 66 -18.43 -13.54 3.34
C ARG A 66 -18.79 -12.08 2.98
N PRO A 67 -19.13 -11.81 1.72
CA PRO A 67 -19.30 -10.45 1.23
C PRO A 67 -20.57 -9.80 1.81
N ASN A 68 -20.43 -8.60 2.36
CA ASN A 68 -21.55 -7.72 2.69
C ASN A 68 -21.72 -6.67 1.57
N LEU A 69 -22.57 -6.99 0.60
CA LEU A 69 -22.68 -6.23 -0.65
C LEU A 69 -23.67 -5.06 -0.61
N ARG A 70 -24.43 -4.91 0.47
CA ARG A 70 -25.40 -3.82 0.60
C ARG A 70 -25.53 -3.38 2.04
N TRP A 71 -25.73 -2.09 2.22
CA TRP A 71 -26.12 -1.54 3.51
C TRP A 71 -27.55 -2.01 3.88
N ARG A 72 -27.78 -2.24 5.17
CA ARG A 72 -29.11 -2.51 5.73
C ARG A 72 -29.27 -1.66 6.99
N ARG A 73 -30.39 -0.96 7.10
CA ARG A 73 -30.73 -0.23 8.32
C ARG A 73 -31.03 -1.24 9.43
N GLU A 74 -30.37 -1.12 10.57
CA GLU A 74 -30.77 -1.86 11.78
C GLU A 74 -32.18 -1.40 12.19
N SER A 75 -33.02 -2.37 12.55
CA SER A 75 -34.44 -2.16 12.90
C SER A 75 -34.60 -1.75 14.36
#